data_AF-A0A0K8JHX4-F1
#
_entry.id   AF-A0A0K8JHX4-F1
#
_cell.length_a   1.000
_cell.length_b   1.000
_cell.length_c   1.000
_cell.angle_alpha   90.00
_cell.angle_beta   90.00
_cell.angle_gamma   90.00
#
_symmetry.space_group_name_H-M   'P 1'
#
loop_
_entity.id
_entity.type
_entity.pdbx_description
1 polymer ?
#
loop_
_entity_poly.entity_id
_entity_poly.type
_entity_poly.pdbx_seq_one_letter_code
_entity_poly.pdbx_strand_id
1 'polypeptide(L)'
;MDNNEIFELADRLKVFKAKKSSLEAEIKAVNKEIEQVEVRMIELMTEDELQSFKRAGNLFYLMVSEYPSAVPERKDELYRVLKAKGYDYLFTINARTLAANIKEMTEQNDGILPAWLEGLIQVYEKTSIGIRRA
;
A
#
# COMPACT_ATOMS: atom_id res chain seq x y z
N MET A 1 -14.55 42.33 -4.12
CA MET A 1 -14.30 40.94 -3.72
C MET A 1 -13.26 41.01 -2.62
N ASP A 2 -13.70 40.74 -1.40
CA ASP A 2 -13.01 41.18 -0.18
C ASP A 2 -11.66 40.49 -0.02
N ASN A 3 -10.63 41.30 0.25
CA ASN A 3 -9.30 40.85 0.63
C ASN A 3 -9.32 40.01 1.93
N ASN A 4 -10.45 39.95 2.64
CA ASN A 4 -10.61 39.16 3.87
C ASN A 4 -10.78 37.66 3.58
N GLU A 5 -11.45 37.29 2.49
CA GLU A 5 -11.68 35.87 2.15
C GLU A 5 -10.37 35.14 1.84
N ILE A 6 -9.43 35.80 1.16
CA ILE A 6 -8.14 35.20 0.80
C ILE A 6 -7.27 34.94 2.04
N PHE A 7 -7.34 35.77 3.08
CA PHE A 7 -6.62 35.55 4.33
C PHE A 7 -7.25 34.42 5.15
N GLU A 8 -8.58 34.38 5.27
CA GLU A 8 -9.28 33.28 5.93
C GLU A 8 -9.02 31.93 5.24
N LEU A 9 -9.01 31.90 3.91
CA LEU A 9 -8.66 30.70 3.14
C LEU A 9 -7.20 30.29 3.34
N ALA A 10 -6.26 31.25 3.45
CA ALA A 10 -4.86 30.96 3.71
C ALA A 10 -4.65 30.31 5.08
N ASP A 11 -5.31 30.82 6.12
CA ASP A 11 -5.25 30.25 7.47
C ASP A 11 -5.84 28.84 7.52
N ARG A 12 -7.00 28.64 6.88
CA ARG A 12 -7.63 27.31 6.76
C ARG A 12 -6.73 26.33 6.00
N LEU A 13 -6.12 26.76 4.90
CA LEU A 13 -5.21 25.93 4.11
C LEU A 13 -4.01 25.47 4.95
N LYS A 14 -3.44 26.38 5.75
CA LYS A 14 -2.33 26.05 6.66
C LYS A 14 -2.74 24.99 7.70
N VAL A 15 -3.90 25.16 8.33
CA VAL A 15 -4.46 24.19 9.29
C VAL A 15 -4.68 22.84 8.63
N PHE A 16 -5.26 22.80 7.43
CA PHE A 16 -5.49 21.54 6.71
C PHE A 16 -4.19 20.84 6.31
N LYS A 17 -3.17 21.57 5.84
CA LYS A 17 -1.85 20.98 5.54
C LYS A 17 -1.19 20.39 6.78
N ALA A 18 -1.27 21.07 7.92
CA ALA A 18 -0.75 20.56 9.18
C ALA A 18 -1.49 19.28 9.63
N LYS A 19 -2.83 19.29 9.58
CA LYS A 19 -3.65 18.11 9.91
C LYS A 19 -3.36 16.93 8.98
N LYS A 20 -3.23 17.18 7.67
CA LYS A 20 -2.86 16.15 6.69
C LYS A 20 -1.53 15.49 7.06
N SER A 21 -0.50 16.29 7.36
CA SER A 21 0.82 15.78 7.76
C SER A 21 0.77 14.93 9.04
N SER A 22 0.00 15.34 10.06
CA SER A 22 -0.20 14.55 11.28
C SER A 22 -0.86 13.21 11.00
N LEU A 23 -1.96 13.21 10.23
CA LEU A 23 -2.68 11.98 9.86
C LEU A 23 -1.80 11.04 9.02
N GLU A 24 -0.98 11.57 8.12
CA GLU A 24 -0.03 10.76 7.35
C GLU A 24 1.01 10.09 8.26
N ALA A 25 1.48 10.78 9.30
CA ALA A 25 2.38 10.21 10.30
C ALA A 25 1.69 9.12 11.14
N GLU A 26 0.46 9.35 11.59
CA GLU A 26 -0.35 8.37 12.33
C GLU A 26 -0.63 7.12 11.49
N ILE A 27 -1.03 7.30 10.23
CA ILE A 27 -1.23 6.20 9.27
C ILE A 27 0.05 5.39 9.12
N LYS A 28 1.21 6.05 9.03
CA LYS A 28 2.51 5.35 8.94
C LYS A 28 2.81 4.54 10.20
N ALA A 29 2.53 5.11 11.38
CA ALA A 29 2.73 4.41 12.66
C ALA A 29 1.82 3.17 12.77
N VAL A 30 0.52 3.33 12.53
CA VAL A 30 -0.45 2.22 12.59
C VAL A 30 -0.11 1.12 11.59
N ASN A 31 0.28 1.46 10.35
CA ASN A 31 0.68 0.44 9.38
C ASN A 31 1.90 -0.36 9.84
N LYS A 32 2.86 0.28 10.51
CA LYS A 32 4.03 -0.42 11.07
C LYS A 32 3.62 -1.37 12.19
N GLU A 33 2.71 -0.96 13.07
CA GLU A 33 2.19 -1.82 14.14
C GLU A 33 1.42 -3.02 13.56
N ILE A 34 0.57 -2.80 12.55
CA ILE A 34 -0.13 -3.88 11.85
C ILE A 34 0.86 -4.89 11.27
N GLU A 35 1.89 -4.43 10.55
CA GLU A 35 2.90 -5.30 9.96
C GLU A 35 3.65 -6.12 11.03
N GLN A 36 4.03 -5.49 12.15
CA GLN A 36 4.68 -6.18 13.26
C GLN A 36 3.80 -7.27 13.87
N VAL A 37 2.51 -6.97 14.07
CA VAL A 37 1.55 -7.94 14.61
C VAL A 37 1.31 -9.07 13.60
N GLU A 38 1.13 -8.77 12.32
CA GLU A 38 0.94 -9.79 11.28
C GLU A 38 2.15 -10.73 11.18
N VAL A 39 3.37 -10.19 11.15
CA VAL A 39 4.60 -11.02 11.12
C VAL A 39 4.63 -11.95 12.32
N ARG A 40 4.39 -11.43 13.53
CA ARG A 40 4.41 -12.26 14.74
C ARG A 40 3.31 -13.32 14.73
N MET A 41 2.12 -13.00 14.21
CA MET A 41 1.04 -13.98 14.05
C MET A 41 1.41 -15.07 13.06
N ILE A 42 2.01 -14.73 11.91
CA ILE A 42 2.45 -15.70 10.91
C ILE A 42 3.50 -16.63 11.47
N GLU A 43 4.49 -16.10 12.21
CA GLU A 43 5.50 -16.91 12.90
C GLU A 43 4.86 -17.93 13.84
N LEU A 44 4.00 -17.47 14.76
CA LEU A 44 3.33 -18.34 15.73
C LEU A 44 2.44 -19.39 15.04
N MET A 45 1.68 -18.98 14.03
CA MET A 45 0.84 -19.90 13.26
C MET A 45 1.66 -20.93 12.48
N THR A 46 2.86 -20.56 12.03
CA THR A 46 3.77 -21.50 11.35
C THR A 46 4.42 -22.46 12.35
N GLU A 47 4.87 -21.96 13.51
CA GLU A 47 5.44 -22.76 14.60
C GLU A 47 4.45 -23.79 15.15
N ASP A 48 3.18 -23.40 15.29
CA ASP A 48 2.11 -24.26 15.79
C ASP A 48 1.41 -25.09 14.69
N GLU A 49 1.90 -25.03 13.44
CA GLU A 49 1.29 -25.67 12.26
C GLU A 49 -0.20 -25.31 12.05
N LEU A 50 -0.62 -24.11 12.50
CA LEU A 50 -1.98 -23.61 12.42
C LEU A 50 -2.22 -22.84 11.12
N GLN A 51 -3.11 -23.36 10.26
CA GLN A 51 -3.54 -22.64 9.05
C GLN A 51 -4.61 -21.57 9.33
N SER A 52 -5.41 -21.75 10.39
CA SER A 52 -6.45 -20.80 10.79
C SER A 52 -6.94 -21.01 12.21
N PHE A 53 -7.54 -19.98 12.82
CA PHE A 53 -8.19 -20.06 14.13
C PHE A 53 -9.38 -19.09 14.24
N LYS A 54 -10.31 -19.37 15.16
CA LYS A 54 -11.47 -18.50 15.44
C LYS A 54 -11.30 -17.77 16.75
N ARG A 55 -11.58 -16.46 16.76
CA ARG A 55 -11.62 -15.63 17.97
C ARG A 55 -12.63 -14.50 17.82
N ALA A 56 -13.47 -14.30 18.84
CA ALA A 56 -14.44 -13.20 18.90
C ALA A 56 -15.32 -13.04 17.64
N GLY A 57 -15.82 -14.15 17.08
CA GLY A 57 -16.67 -14.12 15.89
C GLY A 57 -15.94 -13.89 14.56
N ASN A 58 -14.60 -13.94 14.55
CA ASN A 58 -13.79 -13.84 13.35
C ASN A 58 -12.94 -15.09 13.16
N LEU A 59 -12.74 -15.47 11.90
CA LEU A 59 -11.77 -16.45 11.44
C LEU A 59 -10.52 -15.70 10.97
N PHE A 60 -9.38 -16.03 11.56
CA PHE A 60 -8.06 -15.59 11.16
C PHE A 60 -7.38 -16.74 10.42
N TYR A 61 -6.76 -16.48 9.27
CA TYR A 61 -6.17 -17.54 8.45
C TYR A 61 -4.92 -17.05 7.72
N LEU A 62 -3.95 -17.95 7.53
CA LEU A 62 -2.80 -17.69 6.66
C LEU A 62 -3.30 -17.58 5.22
N MET A 63 -2.90 -16.50 4.55
CA MET A 63 -3.14 -16.30 3.12
C MET A 63 -1.80 -16.03 2.44
N VAL A 64 -1.50 -16.82 1.42
CA VAL A 64 -0.40 -16.53 0.49
C VAL A 64 -0.99 -15.77 -0.69
N SER A 65 -0.40 -14.62 -1.01
CA SER A 65 -0.79 -13.80 -2.14
C SER A 65 0.42 -13.40 -2.96
N GLU A 66 0.27 -13.38 -4.27
CA GLU A 66 1.26 -12.81 -5.18
C GLU A 66 1.29 -11.29 -5.01
N TYR A 67 2.46 -10.78 -4.63
CA TYR A 67 2.66 -9.36 -4.40
C TYR A 67 3.64 -8.80 -5.44
N PRO A 68 3.18 -7.99 -6.41
CA PRO A 68 4.06 -7.30 -7.33
C PRO A 68 4.80 -6.17 -6.60
N SER A 69 6.11 -6.10 -6.78
CA SER A 69 6.97 -5.10 -6.18
C SER A 69 8.10 -4.69 -7.11
N ALA A 70 8.66 -3.51 -6.89
CA ALA A 70 9.78 -3.02 -7.66
C ALA A 70 11.02 -3.90 -7.47
N VAL A 71 11.72 -4.20 -8.56
CA VAL A 71 13.07 -4.77 -8.53
C VAL A 71 14.00 -3.77 -7.83
N PRO A 72 14.62 -4.11 -6.68
CA PRO A 72 15.38 -3.15 -5.87
C PRO A 72 16.45 -2.38 -6.63
N GLU A 73 17.15 -3.05 -7.55
CA GLU A 73 18.26 -2.53 -8.34
C GLU A 73 17.80 -1.62 -9.50
N ARG A 74 16.52 -1.69 -9.87
CA ARG A 74 15.94 -0.93 -11.00
C ARG A 74 14.88 0.08 -10.56
N LYS A 75 14.82 0.42 -9.26
CA LYS A 75 13.84 1.39 -8.72
C LYS A 75 13.90 2.74 -9.42
N ASP A 76 15.10 3.28 -9.66
CA ASP A 76 15.27 4.57 -10.33
C ASP A 76 14.82 4.54 -11.80
N GLU A 77 14.94 3.39 -12.46
CA GLU A 77 14.43 3.18 -13.81
C GLU A 77 12.90 3.08 -13.80
N LEU A 78 12.34 2.29 -12.89
CA LEU A 78 10.89 2.19 -12.68
C LEU A 78 10.26 3.57 -12.44
N TYR A 79 10.88 4.40 -11.60
CA TYR A 79 10.40 5.76 -11.33
C TYR A 79 10.42 6.65 -12.57
N ARG A 80 11.51 6.60 -13.36
CA ARG A 80 11.58 7.35 -14.62
C ARG A 80 10.50 6.93 -15.60
N VAL A 81 10.27 5.62 -15.74
CA VAL A 81 9.25 5.08 -16.65
C VAL A 81 7.84 5.45 -16.19
N LEU A 82 7.52 5.28 -14.90
CA LEU A 82 6.22 5.65 -14.34
C LEU A 82 5.92 7.14 -14.52
N LYS A 83 6.92 8.01 -14.29
CA LYS A 83 6.78 9.45 -14.52
C LYS A 83 6.55 9.77 -16.01
N ALA A 84 7.31 9.15 -16.91
CA ALA A 84 7.16 9.33 -18.36
C ALA A 84 5.79 8.86 -18.87
N LYS A 85 5.16 7.89 -18.19
CA LYS A 85 3.82 7.37 -18.50
C LYS A 85 2.68 8.12 -17.81
N GLY A 86 2.96 9.19 -17.06
CA GLY A 86 1.94 10.02 -16.40
C GLY A 86 1.48 9.52 -15.03
N TYR A 87 2.17 8.53 -14.45
CA TYR A 87 1.85 7.94 -13.15
C TYR A 87 2.59 8.61 -11.97
N ASP A 88 3.01 9.88 -12.12
CA ASP A 88 3.73 10.64 -11.07
C ASP A 88 2.91 10.76 -9.78
N TYR A 89 1.58 10.71 -9.88
CA TYR A 89 0.66 10.75 -8.74
C TYR A 89 0.82 9.56 -7.79
N LEU A 90 1.29 8.39 -8.27
CA LEU A 90 1.54 7.20 -7.44
C LEU A 90 2.57 7.48 -6.34
N PHE A 91 3.44 8.47 -6.54
CA PHE A 91 4.47 8.85 -5.59
C PHE A 91 4.03 9.97 -4.65
N THR A 92 2.86 10.57 -4.90
CA THR A 92 2.30 11.66 -4.09
C THR A 92 1.31 11.19 -3.02
N ILE A 93 0.92 9.90 -3.02
CA ILE A 93 -0.05 9.31 -2.08
C ILE A 93 0.42 7.89 -1.66
N ASN A 94 0.42 7.65 -0.34
CA ASN A 94 0.68 6.40 0.41
C ASN A 94 1.21 5.18 -0.38
N ALA A 95 2.42 4.70 -0.03
CA ALA A 95 3.15 3.58 -0.64
C ALA A 95 2.38 2.25 -0.90
N ARG A 96 1.22 2.03 -0.27
CA ARG A 96 0.31 0.91 -0.60
C ARG A 96 -0.33 1.02 -2.00
N THR A 97 -0.19 2.17 -2.68
CA THR A 97 -0.69 2.44 -4.02
C THR A 97 0.03 1.67 -5.11
N LEU A 98 1.36 1.46 -5.06
CA LEU A 98 2.07 0.90 -6.20
C LEU A 98 1.60 -0.52 -6.56
N ALA A 99 1.55 -1.45 -5.59
CA ALA A 99 1.11 -2.82 -5.85
C ALA A 99 -0.37 -2.89 -6.26
N ALA A 100 -1.22 -2.08 -5.63
CA ALA A 100 -2.64 -1.98 -5.99
C ALA A 100 -2.82 -1.44 -7.42
N ASN A 101 -2.07 -0.40 -7.80
CA ASN A 101 -2.13 0.18 -9.13
C ASN A 101 -1.52 -0.76 -10.18
N ILE A 102 -0.44 -1.49 -9.87
CA ILE A 102 0.10 -2.52 -10.78
C ILE A 102 -0.93 -3.63 -11.01
N LYS A 103 -1.62 -4.06 -9.95
CA LYS A 103 -2.69 -5.05 -10.07
C LYS A 103 -3.83 -4.54 -10.96
N GLU A 104 -4.29 -3.31 -10.74
CA GLU A 104 -5.30 -2.67 -11.60
C GLU A 104 -4.83 -2.53 -13.06
N MET A 105 -3.58 -2.11 -13.31
CA MET A 105 -2.99 -2.02 -14.65
C MET A 105 -2.93 -3.37 -15.36
N THR A 106 -2.62 -4.42 -14.60
CA THR A 106 -2.55 -5.79 -15.11
C THR A 106 -3.94 -6.30 -15.45
N GLU A 107 -4.92 -6.08 -14.57
CA GLU A 107 -6.34 -6.42 -14.82
C GLU A 107 -6.91 -5.67 -16.04
N GLN A 108 -6.55 -4.39 -16.22
CA GLN A 108 -6.93 -3.59 -17.39
C GLN A 108 -6.22 -4.02 -18.68
N ASN A 109 -5.11 -4.75 -18.57
CA ASN A 109 -4.31 -5.24 -19.69
C ASN A 109 -4.47 -6.77 -19.84
N ASP A 110 -5.71 -7.27 -19.76
CA ASP A 110 -6.09 -8.68 -19.94
C ASP A 110 -5.36 -9.66 -19.00
N GLY A 111 -5.02 -9.21 -17.79
CA GLY A 111 -4.26 -10.00 -16.82
C GLY A 111 -2.77 -10.09 -17.14
N ILE A 112 -2.27 -9.34 -18.13
CA ILE A 112 -0.88 -9.33 -18.56
C ILE A 112 -0.19 -8.08 -18.00
N LEU A 113 0.97 -8.24 -17.37
CA LEU A 113 1.77 -7.10 -16.94
C LEU A 113 2.17 -6.27 -18.17
N PRO A 114 1.93 -4.94 -18.20
CA PRO A 114 2.32 -4.11 -19.33
C PRO A 114 3.81 -4.27 -19.66
N ALA A 115 4.16 -4.44 -20.93
CA ALA A 115 5.54 -4.70 -21.36
C ALA A 115 6.57 -3.64 -20.89
N TRP A 116 6.12 -2.40 -20.66
CA TRP A 116 6.98 -1.33 -20.15
C TRP A 116 7.30 -1.44 -18.65
N LEU A 117 6.63 -2.34 -17.91
CA LEU A 117 6.94 -2.72 -16.52
C LEU A 117 7.72 -4.03 -16.43
N GLU A 118 7.93 -4.71 -17.56
CA GLU A 118 8.63 -6.00 -17.59
C GLU A 118 10.08 -5.87 -17.12
N GLY A 119 10.47 -6.74 -16.19
CA GLY A 119 11.77 -6.70 -15.52
C GLY A 119 11.99 -5.51 -14.58
N LEU A 120 11.02 -4.59 -14.43
CA LEU A 120 11.02 -3.53 -13.42
C LEU A 120 10.19 -3.92 -12.19
N ILE A 121 9.20 -4.80 -12.39
CA ILE A 121 8.39 -5.41 -11.35
C ILE A 121 8.75 -6.89 -11.24
N GLN A 122 8.91 -7.34 -9.99
CA GLN A 122 9.01 -8.74 -9.61
C GLN A 122 7.79 -9.13 -8.78
N VAL A 123 7.31 -10.35 -8.94
CA VAL A 123 6.24 -10.92 -8.12
C VAL A 123 6.88 -11.82 -7.08
N TYR A 124 6.54 -11.60 -5.81
CA TYR A 124 6.93 -12.52 -4.74
C TYR A 124 5.69 -13.01 -4.00
N GLU A 125 5.77 -14.22 -3.45
CA GLU A 125 4.74 -14.72 -2.54
C GLU A 125 4.86 -14.01 -1.20
N LYS A 126 3.76 -13.37 -0.77
CA LYS A 126 3.63 -12.77 0.55
C LYS A 126 2.60 -13.54 1.36
N THR A 127 3.04 -14.10 2.48
CA THR A 127 2.14 -14.60 3.52
C THR A 127 1.61 -13.43 4.35
N SER A 128 0.31 -13.41 4.58
CA SER A 128 -0.41 -12.39 5.36
C SER A 128 -1.52 -13.02 6.18
N ILE A 129 -2.11 -12.26 7.11
CA ILE A 129 -3.26 -12.71 7.90
C ILE A 129 -4.55 -12.21 7.27
N GLY A 130 -5.35 -13.13 6.76
CA GLY A 130 -6.73 -12.86 6.35
C GLY A 130 -7.67 -12.84 7.54
N ILE A 131 -8.66 -11.94 7.54
CA ILE A 131 -9.73 -11.88 8.53
C ILE A 131 -11.08 -12.01 7.81
N ARG A 132 -11.90 -12.98 8.22
CA ARG A 132 -13.27 -13.16 7.72
C ARG A 132 -14.22 -13.29 8.91
N ARG A 133 -15.39 -12.67 8.82
CA ARG A 133 -16.45 -12.89 9.82
C ARG A 133 -16.89 -14.36 9.80
N ALA A 134 -16.89 -14.99 10.98
CA ALA A 134 -17.22 -16.40 11.16
C ALA A 134 -18.74 -16.65 11.20
#